data_AF-A0A1F6V9K0-F1
#
_entry.id   AF-A0A1F6V9K0-F1
#
_cell.length_a   1.000
_cell.length_b   1.000
_cell.length_c   1.000
_cell.angle_alpha   90.00
_cell.angle_beta   90.00
_cell.angle_gamma   90.00
#
_symmetry.space_group_name_H-M   'P 1'
#
loop_
_entity.id
_entity.type
_entity.pdbx_description
1 polymer ?
#
loop_
_entity_poly.entity_id
_entity_poly.type
_entity_poly.pdbx_seq_one_letter_code
_entity_poly.pdbx_strand_id
1 'polypeptide(L)'
;MKKINLQKGFTLLELLVVIVIIGVLAAVVIASLNDARKKGGDGGVKSNLAGSRSQAEVFYNTNTVAPNTYTNVCTNGAVGGAQGIGLAVLAAAKAAGLSSYAINAAGSLTTATCNNGASAWAAEVPLRQGGMWCVDSTNKSIATAGSTLTSATDYACN
;
A
#
# COMPACT_ATOMS: atom_id res chain seq x y z
N MET A 1 43.47 -58.72 9.29
CA MET A 1 43.99 -57.53 8.59
C MET A 1 42.93 -56.43 8.61
N LYS A 2 43.20 -55.30 9.25
CA LYS A 2 42.23 -54.21 9.45
C LYS A 2 42.37 -53.22 8.28
N LYS A 3 41.40 -53.16 7.37
CA LYS A 3 41.38 -52.21 6.25
C LYS A 3 41.27 -50.79 6.82
N ILE A 4 42.26 -49.93 6.56
CA ILE A 4 42.20 -48.50 6.86
C ILE A 4 41.36 -47.85 5.75
N ASN A 5 40.15 -47.40 6.08
CA ASN A 5 39.34 -46.60 5.17
C ASN A 5 39.91 -45.17 5.12
N LEU A 6 40.52 -44.78 3.99
CA LEU A 6 40.86 -43.38 3.75
C LEU A 6 39.57 -42.60 3.53
N GLN A 7 39.21 -41.75 4.51
CA GLN A 7 38.13 -40.79 4.32
C GLN A 7 38.59 -39.74 3.30
N LYS A 8 37.91 -39.66 2.15
CA LYS A 8 38.12 -38.59 1.17
C LYS A 8 37.63 -37.28 1.79
N GLY A 9 38.55 -36.36 2.09
CA GLY A 9 38.21 -35.00 2.49
C GLY A 9 37.72 -34.18 1.29
N PHE A 10 36.80 -33.26 1.53
CA PHE A 10 36.36 -32.26 0.55
C PHE A 10 37.52 -31.34 0.18
N THR A 11 37.71 -31.02 -1.10
CA THR A 11 38.74 -30.06 -1.50
C THR A 11 38.27 -28.62 -1.27
N LEU A 12 39.19 -27.72 -0.94
CA LEU A 12 38.89 -26.28 -0.83
C LEU A 12 38.34 -25.70 -2.13
N LEU A 13 38.78 -26.24 -3.28
CA LEU A 13 38.33 -25.81 -4.59
C LEU A 13 36.86 -26.21 -4.85
N GLU A 14 36.46 -27.42 -4.45
CA GLU A 14 35.06 -27.85 -4.55
C GLU A 14 34.14 -27.00 -3.67
N LEU A 15 34.58 -26.62 -2.47
CA LEU A 15 33.79 -25.71 -1.64
C LEU A 15 33.70 -24.31 -2.26
N LEU A 16 34.81 -23.83 -2.84
CA LEU A 16 34.89 -22.49 -3.44
C LEU A 16 34.00 -22.35 -4.67
N VAL A 17 33.95 -23.35 -5.56
CA VAL A 17 33.08 -23.28 -6.74
C VAL A 17 31.60 -23.28 -6.35
N VAL A 18 31.23 -24.03 -5.31
CA VAL A 18 29.84 -24.10 -4.84
C VAL A 18 29.36 -22.77 -4.30
N ILE A 19 30.15 -22.09 -3.46
CA ILE A 19 29.76 -20.77 -2.93
C ILE A 19 29.66 -19.72 -4.04
N VAL A 20 30.49 -19.82 -5.09
CA VAL A 20 30.42 -18.94 -6.26
C VAL A 20 29.11 -19.15 -7.02
N ILE A 21 28.73 -20.41 -7.28
CA ILE A 21 27.48 -20.72 -7.99
C ILE A 21 26.27 -20.27 -7.16
N ILE A 22 26.25 -20.55 -5.85
CA ILE A 22 25.18 -20.09 -4.95
C ILE A 22 25.10 -18.56 -4.94
N GLY A 23 26.24 -17.86 -4.94
CA GLY A 23 26.30 -16.40 -4.99
C GLY A 23 25.63 -15.82 -6.25
N VAL A 24 25.92 -16.38 -7.42
CA VAL A 24 25.31 -15.94 -8.69
C VAL A 24 23.80 -16.20 -8.70
N LEU A 25 23.37 -17.39 -8.29
CA LEU A 25 21.94 -17.74 -8.24
C LEU A 25 21.18 -16.86 -7.23
N ALA A 26 21.76 -16.58 -6.07
CA ALA A 26 21.15 -15.73 -5.05
C ALA A 26 20.91 -14.30 -5.55
N ALA A 27 21.86 -13.72 -6.31
CA ALA A 27 21.73 -12.36 -6.84
C ALA A 27 20.50 -12.19 -7.75
N VAL A 28 20.27 -13.14 -8.68
CA VAL A 28 19.12 -13.11 -9.59
C VAL A 28 17.80 -13.28 -8.82
N VAL A 29 17.76 -14.20 -7.86
CA VAL A 29 16.57 -14.45 -7.05
C VAL A 29 16.19 -13.22 -6.22
N ILE A 30 17.15 -12.53 -5.60
CA ILE A 30 16.90 -11.33 -4.79
C ILE A 30 16.27 -10.22 -5.63
N ALA A 31 16.75 -9.99 -6.86
CA ALA A 31 16.18 -9.00 -7.76
C ALA A 31 14.70 -9.31 -8.07
N SER A 32 14.41 -10.55 -8.48
CA SER A 32 13.03 -10.98 -8.78
C SER A 32 12.09 -10.92 -7.57
N LEU A 33 12.60 -11.24 -6.37
CA LEU A 33 11.84 -11.20 -5.13
C LEU A 33 11.48 -9.77 -4.72
N ASN A 34 12.38 -8.81 -4.93
CA ASN A 34 12.11 -7.41 -4.65
C ASN A 34 10.97 -6.87 -5.52
N ASP A 35 10.94 -7.20 -6.81
CA ASP A 35 9.86 -6.78 -7.70
C ASP A 35 8.54 -7.47 -7.36
N ALA A 36 8.56 -8.75 -6.99
CA ALA A 36 7.38 -9.46 -6.50
C ALA A 36 6.81 -8.81 -5.22
N ARG A 37 7.67 -8.38 -4.29
CA ARG A 37 7.26 -7.67 -3.06
C ARG A 37 6.65 -6.30 -3.36
N LYS A 38 7.17 -5.57 -4.36
CA LYS A 38 6.58 -4.30 -4.80
C LYS A 38 5.19 -4.53 -5.39
N LYS A 39 5.05 -5.48 -6.32
CA LYS A 39 3.76 -5.88 -6.91
C LYS A 39 2.74 -6.33 -5.86
N GLY A 40 3.17 -7.11 -4.88
CA GLY A 40 2.32 -7.54 -3.76
C GLY A 40 1.86 -6.36 -2.90
N GLY A 41 2.75 -5.41 -2.63
CA GLY A 41 2.39 -4.16 -1.94
C GLY A 41 1.34 -3.36 -2.71
N ASP A 42 1.52 -3.19 -4.01
CA ASP A 42 0.57 -2.48 -4.88
C ASP A 42 -0.79 -3.18 -4.95
N GLY A 43 -0.81 -4.52 -4.98
CA GLY A 43 -2.03 -5.31 -4.85
C GLY A 43 -2.73 -5.08 -3.51
N GLY A 44 -1.95 -4.99 -2.42
CA GLY A 44 -2.45 -4.65 -1.09
C GLY A 44 -3.06 -3.26 -1.03
N VAL A 45 -2.42 -2.25 -1.65
CA VAL A 45 -2.97 -0.88 -1.76
C VAL A 45 -4.35 -0.90 -2.41
N LYS A 46 -4.46 -1.55 -3.57
CA LYS A 46 -5.72 -1.63 -4.33
C LYS A 46 -6.82 -2.36 -3.57
N SER A 47 -6.47 -3.50 -2.94
CA SER A 47 -7.40 -4.31 -2.16
C SER A 47 -7.93 -3.55 -0.94
N ASN A 48 -7.04 -2.89 -0.19
CA ASN A 48 -7.43 -2.14 1.00
C ASN A 48 -8.37 -0.97 0.67
N LEU A 49 -8.19 -0.30 -0.49
CA LEU A 49 -9.08 0.80 -0.90
C LEU A 49 -10.35 0.36 -1.63
N ALA A 50 -10.48 -0.90 -2.05
CA ALA A 50 -11.62 -1.36 -2.83
C ALA A 50 -12.96 -1.20 -2.09
N GLY A 51 -12.95 -1.39 -0.76
CA GLY A 51 -14.13 -1.25 0.09
C GLY A 51 -14.42 0.18 0.58
N SER A 52 -13.51 1.13 0.35
CA SER A 52 -13.63 2.49 0.90
C SER A 52 -14.90 3.20 0.45
N ARG A 53 -15.36 2.95 -0.78
CA ARG A 53 -16.62 3.52 -1.31
C ARG A 53 -17.84 3.09 -0.51
N SER A 54 -17.99 1.78 -0.29
CA SER A 54 -19.12 1.24 0.47
C SER A 54 -19.08 1.72 1.92
N GLN A 55 -17.90 1.74 2.54
CA GLN A 55 -17.77 2.21 3.92
C GLN A 55 -18.05 3.71 4.04
N ALA A 56 -17.59 4.52 3.09
CA ALA A 56 -17.89 5.95 3.06
C ALA A 56 -19.39 6.20 2.91
N GLU A 57 -20.09 5.40 2.11
CA GLU A 57 -21.55 5.51 1.96
C GLU A 57 -22.29 5.11 3.25
N VAL A 58 -21.85 4.05 3.93
CA VAL A 58 -22.37 3.71 5.27
C VAL A 58 -22.14 4.87 6.24
N PHE A 59 -20.95 5.49 6.20
CA PHE A 59 -20.62 6.64 7.03
C PHE A 59 -21.55 7.83 6.75
N TYR A 60 -21.77 8.18 5.48
CA TYR A 60 -22.62 9.28 5.04
C TYR A 60 -24.05 9.15 5.60
N ASN A 61 -24.61 7.95 5.58
CA ASN A 61 -25.99 7.69 6.02
C ASN A 61 -26.12 7.47 7.54
N THR A 62 -25.07 7.00 8.21
CA THR A 62 -25.16 6.52 9.62
C THR A 62 -24.56 7.51 10.62
N ASN A 63 -23.69 8.42 10.20
CA ASN A 63 -23.06 9.37 11.09
C ASN A 63 -24.09 10.33 11.72
N THR A 64 -24.30 10.20 13.03
CA THR A 64 -25.27 11.02 13.77
C THR A 64 -24.77 12.40 14.17
N VAL A 65 -23.45 12.63 14.16
CA VAL A 65 -22.85 13.95 14.47
C VAL A 65 -23.02 14.91 13.31
N ALA A 66 -22.91 14.38 12.09
CA ALA A 66 -23.12 15.14 10.88
C ALA A 66 -23.83 14.23 9.85
N PRO A 67 -25.17 14.24 9.81
CA PRO A 67 -25.94 13.43 8.88
C PRO A 67 -25.73 13.87 7.44
N ASN A 68 -25.76 12.91 6.50
CA ASN A 68 -25.69 13.17 5.06
C ASN A 68 -24.44 13.97 4.64
N THR A 69 -23.29 13.63 5.23
CA THR A 69 -22.02 14.26 4.88
C THR A 69 -20.83 13.32 5.01
N TYR A 70 -19.80 13.55 4.19
CA TYR A 70 -18.51 12.89 4.30
C TYR A 70 -17.53 13.62 5.23
N THR A 71 -17.96 14.65 5.96
CA THR A 71 -17.13 15.30 6.98
C THR A 71 -16.66 14.29 8.02
N ASN A 72 -15.35 14.22 8.24
CA ASN A 72 -14.61 13.25 9.04
C ASN A 72 -14.58 11.81 8.53
N VAL A 73 -14.98 11.51 7.29
CA VAL A 73 -14.91 10.14 6.74
C VAL A 73 -13.48 9.62 6.68
N CYS A 74 -12.48 10.49 6.51
CA CYS A 74 -11.06 10.13 6.47
C CYS A 74 -10.46 9.80 7.85
N THR A 75 -11.24 9.73 8.93
CA THR A 75 -10.72 9.41 10.27
C THR A 75 -10.56 7.91 10.52
N ASN A 76 -9.66 7.53 11.44
CA ASN A 76 -9.35 6.14 11.80
C ASN A 76 -10.39 5.48 12.74
N GLY A 77 -11.49 6.15 13.06
CA GLY A 77 -12.43 5.67 14.08
C GLY A 77 -13.87 5.97 13.74
N ALA A 78 -14.75 5.63 14.67
CA ALA A 78 -16.15 5.98 14.56
C ALA A 78 -16.37 7.46 14.86
N VAL A 79 -17.15 8.12 14.02
CA VAL A 79 -17.72 9.45 14.28
C VAL A 79 -19.24 9.30 14.21
N GLY A 80 -19.94 9.74 15.27
CA GLY A 80 -21.39 9.62 15.34
C GLY A 80 -21.93 8.20 15.18
N GLY A 81 -21.16 7.19 15.60
CA GLY A 81 -21.53 5.77 15.50
C GLY A 81 -21.19 5.08 14.18
N ALA A 82 -20.58 5.79 13.22
CA ALA A 82 -20.20 5.22 11.92
C ALA A 82 -18.67 5.23 11.72
N GLN A 83 -18.10 4.12 11.26
CA GLN A 83 -16.66 4.02 10.96
C GLN A 83 -16.31 4.78 9.67
N GLY A 84 -15.22 5.56 9.73
CA GLY A 84 -14.63 6.18 8.55
C GLY A 84 -13.83 5.18 7.69
N ILE A 85 -13.24 5.68 6.61
CA ILE A 85 -12.34 4.95 5.72
C ILE A 85 -10.86 5.05 6.13
N GLY A 86 -10.53 5.84 7.15
CA GLY A 86 -9.15 6.13 7.52
C GLY A 86 -8.32 4.87 7.82
N LEU A 87 -8.91 3.84 8.43
CA LEU A 87 -8.23 2.56 8.67
C LEU A 87 -7.88 1.82 7.37
N ALA A 88 -8.76 1.88 6.36
CA ALA A 88 -8.50 1.31 5.05
C ALA A 88 -7.37 2.07 4.34
N VAL A 89 -7.37 3.40 4.42
CA VAL A 89 -6.30 4.24 3.88
C VAL A 89 -4.97 3.98 4.60
N LEU A 90 -4.98 3.81 5.92
CA LEU A 90 -3.79 3.46 6.69
C LEU A 90 -3.25 2.08 6.33
N ALA A 91 -4.13 1.08 6.14
CA ALA A 91 -3.73 -0.25 5.70
C ALA A 91 -3.12 -0.20 4.29
N ALA A 92 -3.69 0.59 3.39
CA ALA A 92 -3.12 0.84 2.06
C ALA A 92 -1.77 1.54 2.15
N ALA A 93 -1.62 2.58 2.98
CA ALA A 93 -0.35 3.26 3.21
C ALA A 93 0.73 2.28 3.71
N LYS A 94 0.41 1.40 4.65
CA LYS A 94 1.31 0.34 5.13
C LYS A 94 1.68 -0.65 4.03
N ALA A 95 0.74 -1.03 3.17
CA ALA A 95 1.01 -1.88 2.01
C ALA A 95 1.96 -1.20 1.02
N ALA A 96 1.92 0.14 0.90
CA ALA A 96 2.88 0.93 0.14
C ALA A 96 4.25 1.07 0.85
N GLY A 97 4.34 0.78 2.15
CA GLY A 97 5.57 0.95 2.96
C GLY A 97 5.63 2.26 3.75
N LEU A 98 4.50 2.96 3.88
CA LEU A 98 4.35 4.17 4.68
C LEU A 98 3.79 3.84 6.07
N SER A 99 4.03 4.70 7.06
CA SER A 99 3.54 4.52 8.43
C SER A 99 2.26 5.31 8.73
N SER A 100 1.92 6.30 7.90
CA SER A 100 0.80 7.21 8.09
C SER A 100 0.22 7.68 6.74
N TYR A 101 -0.90 8.40 6.83
CA TYR A 101 -1.48 9.16 5.74
C TYR A 101 -1.86 10.56 6.25
N ALA A 102 -1.93 11.53 5.34
CA ALA A 102 -2.37 12.89 5.64
C ALA A 102 -3.88 13.01 5.42
N ILE A 103 -4.54 13.87 6.20
CA ILE A 103 -5.95 14.20 6.04
C ILE A 103 -6.07 15.65 5.59
N ASN A 104 -6.87 15.92 4.55
CA ASN A 104 -7.11 17.27 4.02
C ASN A 104 -5.81 18.02 3.78
N ALA A 105 -4.95 17.43 2.95
CA ALA A 105 -3.65 17.95 2.60
C ALA A 105 -3.38 17.77 1.10
N ALA A 106 -2.32 18.42 0.61
CA ALA A 106 -1.75 18.09 -0.69
C ALA A 106 -1.03 16.74 -0.62
N GLY A 107 -1.27 15.88 -1.59
CA GLY A 107 -0.63 14.59 -1.73
C GLY A 107 0.74 14.66 -2.42
N SER A 108 1.46 13.54 -2.35
CA SER A 108 2.79 13.39 -2.91
C SER A 108 3.08 11.91 -3.16
N LEU A 109 4.05 11.60 -4.02
CA LEU A 109 4.56 10.24 -4.25
C LEU A 109 5.14 9.57 -2.99
N THR A 110 5.29 10.29 -1.90
CA THR A 110 5.77 9.78 -0.61
C THR A 110 4.71 9.82 0.49
N THR A 111 3.49 10.28 0.20
CA THR A 111 2.47 10.55 1.21
C THR A 111 1.11 10.04 0.73
N ALA A 112 0.60 9.03 1.42
CA ALA A 112 -0.80 8.65 1.30
C ALA A 112 -1.67 9.80 1.82
N THR A 113 -2.77 10.10 1.14
CA THR A 113 -3.60 11.26 1.44
C THR A 113 -5.07 10.89 1.35
N CYS A 114 -5.86 11.37 2.28
CA CYS A 114 -7.31 11.24 2.28
C CYS A 114 -7.92 12.63 2.51
N ASN A 115 -8.60 13.15 1.50
CA ASN A 115 -9.29 14.42 1.59
C ASN A 115 -10.79 14.18 1.62
N ASN A 116 -11.49 14.92 2.45
CA ASN A 116 -12.92 14.83 2.58
C ASN A 116 -13.54 16.21 2.84
N GLY A 117 -14.68 16.43 2.20
CA GLY A 117 -15.56 17.58 2.41
C GLY A 117 -16.96 17.11 2.74
N ALA A 118 -17.92 18.03 2.66
CA ALA A 118 -19.30 17.69 2.98
C ALA A 118 -19.92 16.73 1.95
N SER A 119 -19.64 16.95 0.67
CA SER A 119 -20.29 16.26 -0.46
C SER A 119 -19.40 15.26 -1.19
N ALA A 120 -18.09 15.24 -0.93
CA ALA A 120 -17.15 14.39 -1.64
C ALA A 120 -15.95 14.01 -0.77
N TRP A 121 -15.26 12.95 -1.19
CA TRP A 121 -13.99 12.54 -0.61
C TRP A 121 -13.14 11.86 -1.68
N ALA A 122 -11.83 11.86 -1.46
CA ALA A 122 -10.89 11.05 -2.23
C ALA A 122 -9.75 10.58 -1.34
N ALA A 123 -9.24 9.40 -1.65
CA ALA A 123 -8.05 8.84 -1.04
C ALA A 123 -7.07 8.39 -2.13
N GLU A 124 -5.82 8.81 -2.01
CA GLU A 124 -4.75 8.37 -2.90
C GLU A 124 -3.58 7.83 -2.09
N VAL A 125 -2.93 6.80 -2.62
CA VAL A 125 -1.82 6.11 -1.97
C VAL A 125 -0.73 5.84 -2.98
N PRO A 126 0.54 6.17 -2.68
CA PRO A 126 1.67 5.84 -3.55
C PRO A 126 1.78 4.34 -3.81
N LEU A 127 2.18 3.98 -5.03
CA LEU A 127 2.51 2.62 -5.42
C LEU A 127 4.02 2.41 -5.35
N ARG A 128 4.45 1.22 -4.92
CA ARG A 128 5.87 0.84 -4.81
C ARG A 128 6.57 0.72 -6.16
N GLN A 129 5.82 0.49 -7.23
CA GLN A 129 6.35 0.51 -8.60
C GLN A 129 6.29 1.92 -9.25
N GLY A 130 5.86 2.93 -8.52
CA GLY A 130 5.70 4.30 -9.02
C GLY A 130 4.27 4.67 -9.35
N GLY A 131 3.97 5.96 -9.29
CA GLY A 131 2.62 6.50 -9.41
C GLY A 131 1.81 6.37 -8.12
N MET A 132 0.50 6.61 -8.24
CA MET A 132 -0.47 6.57 -7.15
C MET A 132 -1.66 5.70 -7.54
N TRP A 133 -2.35 5.17 -6.54
CA TRP A 133 -3.68 4.61 -6.69
C TRP A 133 -4.67 5.53 -6.00
N CYS A 134 -5.61 6.10 -6.75
CA CYS A 134 -6.61 7.03 -6.26
C CYS A 134 -8.01 6.44 -6.36
N VAL A 135 -8.81 6.60 -5.31
CA VAL A 135 -10.23 6.27 -5.24
C VAL A 135 -10.99 7.47 -4.70
N ASP A 136 -12.11 7.84 -5.34
CA ASP A 136 -12.94 8.97 -4.91
C ASP A 136 -14.40 8.60 -4.68
N SER A 137 -15.25 9.56 -4.32
CA SER A 137 -16.70 9.33 -4.16
C SER A 137 -17.45 9.11 -5.49
N THR A 138 -16.86 9.42 -6.65
CA THR A 138 -17.54 9.52 -7.96
C THR A 138 -17.48 8.28 -8.86
N ASN A 139 -17.13 7.11 -8.31
CA ASN A 139 -16.92 5.84 -9.03
C ASN A 139 -15.58 5.71 -9.75
N LYS A 140 -14.60 6.57 -9.44
CA LYS A 140 -13.24 6.38 -9.94
C LYS A 140 -12.38 5.57 -8.98
N SER A 141 -11.62 4.65 -9.58
CA SER A 141 -10.51 3.90 -8.98
C SER A 141 -9.44 3.79 -10.07
N ILE A 142 -8.40 4.62 -10.01
CA ILE A 142 -7.46 4.82 -11.13
C ILE A 142 -6.02 4.86 -10.64
N ALA A 143 -5.10 4.38 -11.50
CA ALA A 143 -3.68 4.56 -11.32
C ALA A 143 -3.23 5.84 -12.03
N THR A 144 -2.50 6.70 -11.34
CA THR A 144 -1.98 7.97 -11.88
C THR A 144 -0.46 8.03 -11.76
N ALA A 145 0.20 8.85 -12.59
CA ALA A 145 1.65 9.02 -12.54
C ALA A 145 2.13 9.86 -11.34
N GLY A 146 1.24 10.68 -10.77
CA GLY A 146 1.51 11.59 -9.65
C GLY A 146 0.28 11.80 -8.79
N SER A 147 0.42 12.65 -7.76
CA SER A 147 -0.71 13.05 -6.91
C SER A 147 -1.75 13.79 -7.75
N THR A 148 -3.00 13.39 -7.55
CA THR A 148 -4.19 14.05 -8.09
C THR A 148 -4.85 14.97 -7.05
N LEU A 149 -4.57 14.71 -5.77
CA LEU A 149 -5.02 15.53 -4.65
C LEU A 149 -3.98 16.62 -4.35
N THR A 150 -3.86 17.61 -5.22
CA THR A 150 -2.87 18.69 -5.14
C THR A 150 -3.14 19.72 -4.04
N SER A 151 -4.34 19.73 -3.46
CA SER A 151 -4.77 20.59 -2.37
C SER A 151 -5.66 19.84 -1.39
N ALA A 152 -5.80 20.37 -0.17
CA ALA A 152 -6.70 19.87 0.89
C ALA A 152 -8.18 19.79 0.48
N THR A 153 -8.56 20.50 -0.57
CA THR A 153 -9.93 20.59 -1.10
C THR A 153 -10.15 19.75 -2.35
N ASP A 154 -9.14 19.01 -2.79
CA ASP A 154 -9.29 18.12 -3.93
C ASP A 154 -9.94 16.83 -3.46
N TYR A 155 -11.09 16.49 -4.08
CA TYR A 155 -11.92 15.33 -3.74
C TYR A 155 -12.20 14.44 -4.94
N ALA A 156 -11.41 14.57 -6.01
CA ALA A 156 -11.59 13.84 -7.25
C ALA A 156 -10.26 13.31 -7.78
N CYS A 157 -10.27 12.07 -8.23
CA CYS A 157 -9.14 11.46 -8.92
C CYS A 157 -9.17 11.92 -10.39
N ASN A 158 -8.21 12.76 -10.78
CA ASN A 158 -8.13 13.33 -12.13
C ASN A 158 -6.91 12.84 -12.91
#